data_AF-A0A1Y0FRM7-F1
#
_entry.id   AF-A0A1Y0FRM7-F1
#
_cell.length_a   1.000
_cell.length_b   1.000
_cell.length_c   1.000
_cell.angle_alpha   90.00
_cell.angle_beta   90.00
_cell.angle_gamma   90.00
#
_symmetry.space_group_name_H-M   'P 1'
#
loop_
_entity.id
_entity.type
_entity.pdbx_description
1 polymer ?
#
loop_
_entity_poly.entity_id
_entity_poly.type
_entity_poly.pdbx_seq_one_letter_code
_entity_poly.pdbx_strand_id
1 'polypeptide(L)'
;MDMTITTPSLLFPAISLLLLAYTNRFVTLTNVIRQLSAPEGSPSKEVVRRQIVGLRKRLQIIRLMQASGVMSFVFCTLSMFALLLQFYLLGQFLFAVSLILLVVSLLFSFYEVNISTNAINIELEKFDEKH
;
A
#
# COMPACT_ATOMS: atom_id res chain seq x y z
N MET A 1 18.00 26.93 -4.02
CA MET A 1 17.81 26.14 -2.78
C MET A 1 18.66 24.89 -2.94
N ASP A 2 19.77 24.81 -2.22
CA ASP A 2 20.61 23.61 -2.23
C ASP A 2 19.89 22.50 -1.46
N MET A 3 19.40 21.49 -2.18
CA MET A 3 18.99 20.24 -1.53
C MET A 3 20.24 19.57 -1.00
N THR A 4 20.58 19.85 0.25
CA THR A 4 21.64 19.16 0.96
C THR A 4 21.29 17.67 1.07
N ILE A 5 22.33 16.84 0.96
CA ILE A 5 22.31 15.36 1.00
C ILE A 5 21.60 14.78 2.25
N THR A 6 21.21 15.61 3.22
CA THR A 6 20.52 15.24 4.47
C THR A 6 19.03 14.91 4.29
N THR A 7 18.35 15.53 3.33
CA THR A 7 16.92 15.31 3.04
C THR A 7 16.55 13.84 2.71
N PRO A 8 17.27 13.13 1.82
CA PRO A 8 17.02 11.70 1.56
C PRO A 8 17.28 10.79 2.76
N SER A 9 18.28 11.10 3.59
CA SER A 9 18.68 10.24 4.72
C SER A 9 17.53 10.04 5.71
N LEU A 10 16.67 11.05 5.83
CA LEU A 10 15.47 11.02 6.68
C LEU A 10 14.30 10.24 6.04
N LEU A 11 14.25 10.18 4.70
CA LEU A 11 13.17 9.49 3.97
C LEU A 11 13.37 7.98 3.92
N PHE A 12 14.61 7.49 3.90
CA PHE A 12 14.91 6.06 3.84
C PHE A 12 14.27 5.24 4.98
N PRO A 13 14.42 5.63 6.27
CA PRO A 13 13.75 4.93 7.37
C PRO A 13 12.23 4.98 7.27
N ALA A 14 11.67 6.14 6.94
CA ALA A 14 10.21 6.33 6.86
C ALA A 14 9.59 5.48 5.75
N ILE A 15 10.19 5.45 4.57
CA ILE A 15 9.72 4.64 3.43
C ILE A 15 9.86 3.14 3.75
N SER A 16 10.92 2.73 4.45
CA SER A 16 11.12 1.33 4.84
C SER A 16 10.02 0.85 5.81
N LEU A 17 9.67 1.67 6.80
CA LEU A 17 8.56 1.39 7.72
C LEU A 17 7.20 1.34 7.00
N LEU A 18 6.99 2.24 6.02
CA LEU A 18 5.80 2.25 5.19
C LEU A 18 5.65 0.95 4.39
N LEU A 19 6.73 0.48 3.75
CA LEU A 19 6.75 -0.77 2.98
C LEU A 19 6.51 -2.00 3.88
N LEU A 20 7.05 -2.00 5.10
CA LEU A 20 6.77 -3.04 6.09
C LEU A 20 5.27 -3.06 6.46
N ALA A 21 4.68 -1.88 6.72
CA ALA A 21 3.26 -1.78 7.01
C ALA A 21 2.38 -2.28 5.85
N TYR A 22 2.76 -1.98 4.61
CA TYR A 22 2.04 -2.46 3.42
C TYR A 22 2.16 -3.98 3.25
N THR A 23 3.34 -4.53 3.48
CA THR A 23 3.59 -5.98 3.46
C THR A 23 2.74 -6.69 4.52
N ASN A 24 2.68 -6.13 5.72
CA ASN A 24 1.84 -6.67 6.79
C ASN A 24 0.36 -6.70 6.39
N ARG A 25 -0.18 -5.60 5.84
CA ARG A 25 -1.56 -5.56 5.33
C ARG A 25 -1.80 -6.61 4.25
N PHE A 26 -0.87 -6.77 3.30
CA PHE A 26 -0.96 -7.77 2.24
C PHE A 26 -1.02 -9.19 2.80
N VAL A 27 -0.07 -9.55 3.69
CA VAL A 27 0.02 -10.89 4.28
C VAL A 27 -1.24 -11.20 5.08
N THR A 28 -1.70 -10.28 5.93
CA THR A 28 -2.94 -10.45 6.70
C THR A 28 -4.12 -10.73 5.77
N LEU A 29 -4.29 -9.96 4.69
CA LEU A 29 -5.41 -10.15 3.77
C LEU A 29 -5.34 -11.47 3.01
N THR A 30 -4.14 -11.90 2.59
CA THR A 30 -3.96 -13.21 1.95
C THR A 30 -4.30 -14.37 2.88
N ASN A 31 -3.96 -14.25 4.17
CA ASN A 31 -4.27 -15.26 5.16
C ASN A 31 -5.78 -15.38 5.40
N VAL A 32 -6.50 -14.25 5.48
CA VAL A 32 -7.97 -14.25 5.58
C VAL A 32 -8.60 -14.93 4.36
N ILE A 33 -8.15 -14.62 3.14
CA ILE A 33 -8.66 -15.27 1.91
C ILE A 33 -8.44 -16.78 1.95
N ARG A 34 -7.28 -17.25 2.41
CA ARG A 34 -6.95 -18.67 2.53
C ARG A 34 -7.85 -19.37 3.55
N GLN A 35 -8.08 -18.74 4.71
CA GLN A 35 -8.97 -19.27 5.75
C GLN A 35 -10.42 -19.38 5.26
N LEU A 36 -10.94 -18.35 4.58
CA LEU A 36 -12.29 -18.37 4.01
C LEU A 36 -12.46 -19.38 2.88
N SER A 37 -11.36 -19.76 2.21
CA SER A 37 -11.39 -20.74 1.12
C SER A 37 -11.23 -22.19 1.62
N ALA A 38 -11.07 -22.40 2.93
CA ALA A 38 -10.86 -23.73 3.50
C ALA A 38 -12.16 -24.58 3.44
N PRO A 39 -12.07 -25.89 3.11
CA PRO A 39 -13.25 -26.73 2.90
C PRO A 39 -14.13 -26.98 4.14
N GLU A 40 -13.57 -26.89 5.36
CA GLU A 40 -14.16 -27.53 6.55
C GLU A 40 -15.16 -26.68 7.38
N GLY A 41 -15.61 -25.52 6.92
CA GLY A 41 -16.45 -24.66 7.77
C GLY A 41 -17.38 -23.70 7.06
N SER A 42 -17.86 -24.02 5.85
CA SER A 42 -18.60 -23.07 5.01
C SER A 42 -19.92 -22.58 5.65
N PRO A 43 -20.07 -21.29 6.02
CA PRO A 43 -21.35 -20.62 5.89
C PRO A 43 -21.77 -20.63 4.40
N SER A 44 -23.03 -20.32 4.08
CA SER A 44 -23.57 -20.35 2.70
C SER A 44 -22.50 -19.94 1.66
N LYS A 45 -22.25 -20.81 0.67
CA LYS A 45 -21.24 -20.63 -0.39
C LYS A 45 -21.28 -19.24 -1.03
N GLU A 46 -22.46 -18.62 -1.05
CA GLU A 46 -22.65 -17.28 -1.59
C GLU A 46 -22.03 -16.16 -0.74
N VAL A 47 -22.10 -16.26 0.59
CA VAL A 47 -21.54 -15.26 1.52
C VAL A 47 -20.01 -15.27 1.45
N VAL A 48 -19.40 -16.46 1.50
CA VAL A 48 -17.96 -16.66 1.35
C VAL A 48 -17.46 -16.10 0.02
N ARG A 49 -18.18 -16.38 -1.07
CA ARG A 49 -17.84 -15.86 -2.41
C ARG A 49 -17.87 -14.33 -2.44
N ARG A 50 -18.86 -13.68 -1.84
CA ARG A 50 -18.95 -12.21 -1.78
C ARG A 50 -17.80 -11.60 -0.98
N GLN A 51 -17.42 -12.18 0.15
CA GLN A 51 -16.28 -11.70 0.94
C GLN A 51 -14.95 -11.83 0.18
N ILE A 52 -14.69 -12.96 -0.47
CA ILE A 52 -13.46 -13.18 -1.25
C ILE A 52 -13.34 -12.15 -2.38
N VAL A 53 -14.44 -11.77 -3.05
CA VAL A 53 -14.42 -10.74 -4.10
C VAL A 53 -14.00 -9.38 -3.52
N GLY A 54 -14.55 -8.98 -2.37
CA GLY A 54 -14.16 -7.75 -1.68
C GLY A 54 -12.69 -7.74 -1.25
N LEU A 55 -12.22 -8.86 -0.68
CA LEU A 55 -10.83 -9.03 -0.28
C LEU A 55 -9.86 -8.99 -1.47
N ARG A 56 -10.23 -9.59 -2.61
CA ARG A 56 -9.43 -9.52 -3.85
C ARG A 56 -9.27 -8.09 -4.36
N LYS A 57 -10.35 -7.29 -4.33
CA LYS A 57 -10.29 -5.87 -4.73
C LYS A 57 -9.33 -5.08 -3.84
N ARG A 58 -9.45 -5.25 -2.52
CA ARG A 58 -8.54 -4.64 -1.54
C ARG A 58 -7.08 -5.06 -1.80
N LEU A 59 -6.84 -6.34 -2.08
CA LEU A 59 -5.51 -6.87 -2.38
C LEU A 59 -4.89 -6.22 -3.63
N GLN A 60 -5.68 -5.97 -4.68
CA GLN A 60 -5.20 -5.26 -5.87
C GLN A 60 -4.78 -3.81 -5.57
N ILE A 61 -5.54 -3.11 -4.70
CA ILE A 61 -5.21 -1.74 -4.27
C ILE A 61 -3.92 -1.74 -3.43
N ILE A 62 -3.77 -2.70 -2.51
CA ILE A 62 -2.55 -2.90 -1.71
C ILE A 62 -1.34 -3.16 -2.62
N ARG A 63 -1.50 -3.95 -3.69
CA ARG A 63 -0.44 -4.17 -4.66
C ARG A 63 -0.05 -2.87 -5.39
N LEU A 64 -1.03 -2.07 -5.81
CA LEU A 64 -0.80 -0.81 -6.50
C LEU A 64 -0.10 0.21 -5.59
N MET A 65 -0.55 0.38 -4.34
CA MET A 65 0.11 1.30 -3.39
C MET A 65 1.56 0.90 -3.18
N GLN A 66 1.84 -0.39 -2.96
CA GLN A 66 3.19 -0.88 -2.74
C GLN A 66 4.07 -0.72 -3.98
N ALA A 67 3.55 -1.01 -5.17
CA ALA A 67 4.29 -0.81 -6.43
C ALA A 67 4.68 0.67 -6.63
N SER A 68 3.75 1.61 -6.42
CA SER A 68 4.06 3.04 -6.50
C SER A 68 5.06 3.50 -5.43
N GLY A 69 4.94 2.98 -4.20
CA GLY A 69 5.88 3.29 -3.10
C GLY A 69 7.29 2.78 -3.38
N VAL A 70 7.42 1.56 -3.91
CA VAL A 70 8.71 1.00 -4.33
C VAL A 70 9.30 1.80 -5.48
N MET A 71 8.50 2.15 -6.50
CA MET A 71 8.97 2.98 -7.61
C MET A 71 9.45 4.36 -7.14
N SER A 72 8.72 5.01 -6.23
CA SER A 72 9.17 6.24 -5.57
C SER A 72 10.56 6.07 -4.95
N PHE A 73 10.77 4.99 -4.20
CA PHE A 73 12.04 4.73 -3.54
C PHE A 73 13.19 4.51 -4.54
N VAL A 74 12.93 3.81 -5.66
CA VAL A 74 13.88 3.66 -6.76
C VAL A 74 14.27 5.01 -7.37
N PHE A 75 13.28 5.85 -7.71
CA PHE A 75 13.54 7.19 -8.26
C PHE A 75 14.29 8.10 -7.27
N CYS A 76 13.97 8.01 -5.97
CA CYS A 76 14.69 8.74 -4.93
C CYS A 76 16.16 8.28 -4.83
N THR A 77 16.40 6.98 -4.92
CA THR A 77 17.76 6.41 -4.91
C THR A 77 18.56 6.86 -6.14
N LEU A 78 17.94 6.84 -7.33
CA LEU A 78 18.55 7.34 -8.57
C LEU A 78 18.82 8.85 -8.50
N SER A 79 17.92 9.63 -7.89
CA SER A 79 18.14 11.05 -7.62
C SER A 79 19.40 11.26 -6.79
N MET A 80 19.56 10.52 -5.70
CA MET A 80 20.73 10.67 -4.83
C MET A 80 22.02 10.23 -5.52
N PHE A 81 21.95 9.19 -6.35
CA PHE A 81 23.07 8.80 -7.19
C PHE A 81 23.45 9.89 -8.22
N ALA A 82 22.47 10.54 -8.87
CA ALA A 82 22.73 11.63 -9.79
C ALA A 82 23.33 12.87 -9.10
N LEU A 83 22.85 13.22 -7.90
CA LEU A 83 23.40 14.30 -7.09
C LEU A 83 24.83 14.01 -6.64
N LEU A 84 25.15 12.75 -6.32
CA LEU A 84 26.51 12.32 -6.01
C LEU A 84 27.46 12.57 -7.19
N LEU A 85 27.01 12.31 -8.42
CA LEU A 85 27.74 12.59 -9.66
C LEU A 85 27.70 14.06 -10.09
N GLN A 86 27.21 14.98 -9.26
CA GLN A 86 27.06 16.42 -9.56
C GLN A 86 26.09 16.75 -10.71
N PHE A 87 25.23 15.81 -11.12
CA PHE A 87 24.17 16.06 -12.10
C PHE A 87 22.91 16.65 -11.44
N TYR A 88 23.00 17.92 -11.03
CA TYR A 88 21.97 18.59 -10.23
C TYR A 88 20.58 18.63 -10.86
N LEU A 89 20.47 19.00 -12.14
CA LEU A 89 19.17 19.09 -12.84
C LEU A 89 18.47 17.73 -12.91
N LEU A 90 19.22 16.68 -13.26
CA LEU A 90 18.68 15.32 -13.33
C LEU A 90 18.26 14.82 -11.95
N GLY A 91 19.09 15.06 -10.92
CA GLY A 91 18.77 14.71 -9.54
C GLY A 91 17.47 15.37 -9.06
N GLN A 92 17.33 16.69 -9.24
CA GLN A 92 16.11 17.41 -8.86
C GLN A 92 14.86 16.90 -9.57
N PHE A 93 14.97 16.62 -10.87
CA PHE A 93 13.85 16.05 -11.64
C PHE A 93 13.44 14.67 -11.13
N LEU A 94 14.40 13.75 -10.93
CA LEU A 94 14.13 12.42 -10.39
C LEU A 94 13.54 12.47 -8.98
N PHE A 95 14.00 13.41 -8.15
CA PHE A 95 13.46 13.64 -6.83
C PHE A 95 11.98 14.07 -6.88
N ALA A 96 11.64 15.03 -7.74
CA ALA A 96 10.25 15.47 -7.91
C ALA A 96 9.34 14.32 -8.37
N VAL A 97 9.79 13.50 -9.33
CA VAL A 97 9.07 12.30 -9.78
C VAL A 97 8.85 11.31 -8.63
N SER A 98 9.88 11.09 -7.80
CA SER A 98 9.75 10.22 -6.64
C SER A 98 8.66 10.69 -5.66
N LEU A 99 8.60 11.99 -5.37
CA LEU A 99 7.60 12.55 -4.46
C LEU A 99 6.18 12.38 -5.00
N ILE A 100 5.98 12.58 -6.32
CA ILE A 100 4.67 12.36 -6.95
C ILE A 100 4.24 10.89 -6.80
N LEU A 101 5.15 9.94 -7.06
CA LEU A 101 4.87 8.52 -6.89
C LEU A 101 4.56 8.16 -5.44
N LEU A 102 5.24 8.79 -4.47
CA LEU A 102 4.96 8.60 -3.05
C LEU A 102 3.58 9.12 -2.69
N VAL A 103 3.19 10.30 -3.17
CA VAL A 103 1.85 10.86 -2.95
C VAL A 103 0.79 9.92 -3.54
N VAL A 104 0.97 9.42 -4.75
CA VAL A 104 0.06 8.43 -5.37
C VAL A 104 -0.05 7.17 -4.51
N SER A 105 1.07 6.65 -3.99
CA SER A 105 1.08 5.52 -3.05
C SER A 105 0.25 5.79 -1.79
N LEU A 106 0.41 6.98 -1.21
CA LEU A 106 -0.32 7.37 0.00
C LEU A 106 -1.82 7.57 -0.27
N LEU A 107 -2.20 8.09 -1.43
CA LEU A 107 -3.61 8.21 -1.83
C LEU A 107 -4.26 6.83 -1.98
N PHE A 108 -3.57 5.86 -2.58
CA PHE A 108 -4.06 4.48 -2.60
C PHE A 108 -4.15 3.88 -1.20
N SER A 109 -3.18 4.16 -0.33
CA SER A 109 -3.23 3.71 1.07
C SER A 109 -4.43 4.30 1.81
N PHE A 110 -4.72 5.58 1.62
CA PHE A 110 -5.89 6.24 2.18
C PHE A 110 -7.20 5.64 1.65
N TYR A 111 -7.29 5.42 0.34
CA TYR A 111 -8.45 4.78 -0.29
C TYR A 111 -8.68 3.34 0.22
N GLU A 112 -7.60 2.58 0.38
CA GLU A 112 -7.63 1.21 0.90
C GLU A 112 -8.17 1.15 2.33
N VAL A 113 -7.73 2.06 3.21
CA VAL A 113 -8.24 2.15 4.59
C VAL A 113 -9.74 2.40 4.59
N ASN A 114 -10.23 3.34 3.78
CA ASN A 114 -11.66 3.65 3.71
C ASN A 114 -12.50 2.46 3.24
N ILE A 115 -12.06 1.75 2.20
CA ILE A 115 -12.76 0.53 1.74
C ILE A 115 -12.73 -0.55 2.82
N SER A 116 -11.58 -0.73 3.47
CA SER A 116 -11.38 -1.72 4.52
C SER A 116 -12.33 -1.51 5.68
N THR A 117 -12.45 -0.27 6.16
CA THR A 117 -13.40 0.09 7.23
C THR A 117 -14.84 -0.08 6.80
N ASN A 118 -15.20 0.39 5.60
CA ASN A 118 -16.58 0.25 5.10
C ASN A 118 -17.00 -1.22 4.94
N ALA A 119 -16.09 -2.08 4.45
CA ALA A 119 -16.36 -3.51 4.32
C ALA A 119 -16.61 -4.19 5.66
N ILE A 120 -15.85 -3.82 6.70
CA ILE A 120 -16.01 -4.34 8.06
C ILE A 120 -17.34 -3.86 8.66
N ASN A 121 -17.69 -2.58 8.50
CA ASN A 121 -18.95 -2.04 9.03
C ASN A 121 -20.17 -2.75 8.43
N ILE A 122 -20.19 -2.98 7.12
CA ILE A 122 -21.27 -3.73 6.45
C ILE A 122 -21.35 -5.18 6.95
N GLU A 123 -20.22 -5.78 7.33
CA GLU A 123 -20.19 -7.15 7.86
C GLU A 123 -20.68 -7.21 9.32
N LEU A 124 -20.37 -6.19 10.11
CA LEU A 124 -20.86 -6.03 11.49
C LEU A 124 -22.37 -5.78 11.53
N GLU A 125 -22.91 -4.86 10.71
CA GLU A 125 -24.36 -4.58 10.65
C GLU A 125 -25.18 -5.84 10.35
N LYS A 126 -24.69 -6.70 9.45
CA LYS A 126 -25.34 -8.00 9.14
C LYS A 126 -25.30 -9.01 10.27
N PHE A 127 -24.33 -8.88 11.17
CA PHE A 127 -24.23 -9.72 12.36
C PHE A 127 -25.18 -9.22 13.44
N ASP A 128 -25.26 -7.91 13.63
CA ASP A 128 -26.11 -7.26 14.63
C ASP A 128 -27.62 -7.37 14.27
N GLU A 129 -28.01 -7.27 13.00
CA GLU A 129 -29.41 -7.48 12.57
C GLU A 129 -29.92 -8.93 12.71
N LYS A 130 -29.01 -9.89 12.96
CA LYS A 130 -29.33 -11.31 13.07
C LYS A 130 -29.46 -11.78 14.53
N HIS A 131 -29.45 -10.87 15.48
CA HIS A 131 -29.77 -11.05 16.90
C HIS A 131 -30.93 -10.16 17.30
#